data_AF-A0A8S2RIT6-F1
#
_entry.id   AF-A0A8S2RIT6-F1
#
_cell.length_a   1.000
_cell.length_b   1.000
_cell.length_c   1.000
_cell.angle_alpha   90.00
_cell.angle_beta   90.00
_cell.angle_gamma   90.00
#
_symmetry.space_group_name_H-M   'P 1'
#
loop_
_entity.id
_entity.type
_entity.pdbx_description
1 polymer ?
#
loop_
_entity_poly.entity_id
_entity_poly.type
_entity_poly.pdbx_seq_one_letter_code
_entity_poly.pdbx_strand_id
1 'polypeptide(L)' 'MIITGHLDGDNQFHTGTIDNQLLMCVPGCGGTGKSQLIRAITNYFQMTKRGTMLRKVAPTSIAAAEIDGLT' A
#
# COMPACT_ATOMS: atom_id res chain seq x y z
N MET A 1 -8.04 -4.11 1.04
CA MET A 1 -6.66 -3.63 1.23
C MET A 1 -6.43 -2.51 0.24
N ILE A 2 -6.21 -1.29 0.74
CA ILE A 2 -6.00 -0.12 -0.10
C ILE A 2 -4.51 0.22 0.04
N ILE A 3 -3.77 0.11 -1.07
CA ILE A 3 -2.44 0.72 -1.17
C ILE A 3 -2.69 2.17 -1.60
N THR A 4 -2.51 3.12 -0.68
CA THR A 4 -2.60 4.55 -0.98
C THR A 4 -1.20 5.15 -0.96
N GLY A 5 -0.86 6.05 -1.88
CA GLY A 5 0.39 6.81 -1.77
C GLY A 5 0.87 7.45 -3.07
N HIS A 6 0.52 8.71 -3.24
CA HIS A 6 1.49 9.72 -3.65
C HIS A 6 1.66 10.61 -2.41
N LEU A 7 2.87 10.68 -1.86
CA LEU A 7 3.19 11.56 -0.74
C LEU A 7 4.20 12.59 -1.26
N ASP A 8 3.73 13.81 -1.51
CA ASP A 8 4.61 14.97 -1.66
C ASP A 8 5.20 15.35 -0.30
N GLY A 9 6.34 16.04 -0.32
CA GLY A 9 7.25 16.28 0.81
C GLY A 9 6.70 17.02 2.04
N ASP A 10 5.39 17.23 2.13
CA ASP A 10 4.70 17.76 3.28
C ASP A 10 3.86 16.65 3.92
N ASN A 11 4.19 16.30 5.16
CA ASN A 11 3.59 15.23 5.97
C ASN A 11 2.12 15.51 6.36
N GLN A 12 1.28 15.93 5.41
CA GLN A 12 -0.09 16.39 5.58
C GLN A 12 -1.02 15.48 4.75
N PHE A 13 -2.02 14.89 5.42
CA PHE A 13 -3.11 14.17 4.77
C PHE A 13 -3.98 15.14 3.98
N HIS A 14 -3.66 15.35 2.71
CA HIS A 14 -4.59 15.99 1.80
C HIS A 14 -5.51 14.90 1.23
N THR A 15 -6.80 15.01 1.50
CA THR A 15 -7.85 14.51 0.59
C THR A 15 -7.85 15.37 -0.69
N GLY A 16 -6.68 15.48 -1.32
CA GLY A 16 -6.49 16.15 -2.59
C GLY A 16 -7.10 15.28 -3.67
N THR A 17 -7.80 15.91 -4.61
CA THR A 17 -8.35 15.26 -5.80
C THR A 17 -7.30 14.35 -6.44
N ILE A 18 -7.64 13.06 -6.45
CA ILE A 18 -6.73 11.93 -6.67
C ILE A 18 -6.58 11.66 -8.16
N ASP A 19 -6.27 12.67 -8.98
CA ASP A 19 -6.43 12.54 -10.43
C ASP A 19 -5.44 11.55 -11.08
N ASN A 20 -4.44 11.02 -10.34
CA ASN A 20 -3.41 10.12 -10.87
C ASN A 20 -3.09 8.86 -10.02
N GLN A 21 -3.86 8.55 -8.97
CA GLN A 21 -3.60 7.31 -8.20
C GLN A 21 -4.30 6.12 -8.86
N LEU A 22 -3.53 5.07 -9.17
CA LEU A 22 -4.08 3.80 -9.64
C LEU A 22 -4.90 3.13 -8.52
N LEU A 23 -6.19 2.88 -8.78
CA LEU A 23 -7.05 2.07 -7.92
C LEU A 23 -7.03 0.62 -8.41
N MET A 24 -6.63 -0.29 -7.52
CA MET A 24 -6.58 -1.74 -7.80
C MET A 24 -7.38 -2.49 -6.74
N CYS A 25 -8.32 -3.33 -7.18
CA CYS A 25 -9.02 -4.28 -6.32
C CYS A 25 -8.57 -5.71 -6.67
N VAL A 26 -8.11 -6.45 -5.66
CA VAL A 26 -7.62 -7.84 -5.82
C VAL A 26 -8.47 -8.80 -4.98
N PRO A 27 -9.63 -9.25 -5.49
CA PRO A 27 -10.42 -10.28 -4.81
C PRO A 27 -9.77 -11.65 -4.95
N GLY A 28 -10.06 -12.56 -4.02
CA GLY A 28 -9.67 -13.97 -4.13
C GLY A 28 -9.70 -14.72 -2.81
N CYS A 29 -9.85 -16.05 -2.88
CA CYS A 29 -9.90 -16.94 -1.72
C CYS A 29 -8.63 -16.89 -0.84
N GLY A 30 -8.70 -17.37 0.40
CA GLY A 30 -7.51 -17.55 1.24
C GLY A 30 -6.43 -18.38 0.50
N GLY A 31 -5.15 -18.05 0.70
CA GLY A 31 -4.03 -18.78 0.10
C GLY A 31 -3.70 -18.43 -1.36
N THR A 32 -4.43 -17.53 -2.03
CA THR A 32 -4.15 -17.16 -3.44
C THR A 32 -2.98 -16.19 -3.64
N GLY A 33 -2.08 -16.06 -2.67
CA GLY A 33 -0.88 -15.22 -2.81
C GLY A 33 -1.10 -13.70 -2.76
N LYS A 34 -2.28 -13.21 -2.37
CA LYS A 34 -2.54 -11.74 -2.26
C LYS A 34 -1.50 -11.03 -1.41
N SER A 35 -1.14 -11.55 -0.23
CA SER A 35 -0.08 -10.94 0.60
C SER A 35 1.29 -10.96 -0.09
N GLN A 36 1.60 -11.98 -0.90
CA GLN A 36 2.84 -12.03 -1.69
C GLN A 36 2.85 -10.96 -2.79
N LEU A 37 1.70 -10.71 -3.44
CA LEU A 37 1.56 -9.60 -4.39
C LEU A 37 1.88 -8.25 -3.73
N ILE A 38 1.38 -8.00 -2.52
CA ILE A 38 1.71 -6.78 -1.77
C ILE A 38 3.20 -6.69 -1.47
N ARG A 39 3.83 -7.78 -1.05
CA ARG A 39 5.28 -7.82 -0.80
C ARG A 39 6.06 -7.52 -2.07
N ALA A 40 5.65 -8.06 -3.22
CA ALA A 40 6.27 -7.76 -4.50
C ALA A 40 6.15 -6.28 -4.89
N ILE A 41 4.97 -5.67 -4.70
CA ILE A 41 4.77 -4.23 -4.89
C ILE A 41 5.67 -3.43 -3.94
N THR A 42 5.74 -3.83 -2.67
CA THR A 42 6.61 -3.18 -1.66
C THR A 42 8.06 -3.22 -2.07
N ASN A 43 8.55 -4.39 -2.49
CA ASN A 43 9.91 -4.58 -2.96
C ASN A 43 10.19 -3.71 -4.19
N TYR A 44 9.25 -3.59 -5.12
CA TYR A 44 9.41 -2.72 -6.28
C TYR A 44 9.61 -1.24 -5.89
N PHE A 45 8.81 -0.71 -4.96
CA PHE A 45 8.96 0.68 -4.49
C PHE A 45 10.28 0.87 -3.73
N GLN A 46 10.75 -0.13 -2.99
CA GLN A 46 12.07 -0.08 -2.34
C GLN A 46 13.22 -0.10 -3.38
N MET A 47 13.18 -1.04 -4.33
CA MET A 47 14.19 -1.18 -5.38
C MET A 47 14.31 0.07 -6.26
N THR A 48 13.20 0.78 -6.47
CA THR A 48 13.15 2.03 -7.24
C THR A 48 13.44 3.27 -6.39
N LYS A 49 13.81 3.11 -5.11
CA LYS A 49 14.06 4.21 -4.14
C LYS A 49 12.85 5.14 -3.93
N ARG A 50 11.64 4.61 -4.09
CA ARG A 50 10.36 5.32 -3.93
C ARG A 50 9.57 4.83 -2.73
N GLY A 51 10.22 4.19 -1.74
CA GLY A 51 9.54 3.62 -0.57
C GLY A 51 8.64 4.61 0.18
N THR A 52 8.98 5.90 0.18
CA THR A 52 8.18 6.98 0.79
C THR A 52 6.86 7.24 0.05
N MET A 53 6.73 6.80 -1.20
CA MET A 53 5.49 6.92 -1.98
C MET A 53 4.54 5.75 -1.73
N LEU A 54 4.85 4.81 -0.83
CA LEU A 54 4.01 3.65 -0.56
C LEU A 54 3.52 3.66 0.89
N ARG A 55 2.22 3.88 1.12
CA ARG A 55 1.60 3.67 2.43
C ARG A 55 0.80 2.36 2.42
N LYS A 56 1.06 1.55 3.45
CA LYS A 56 0.44 0.23 3.65
C LYS A 56 -0.45 0.30 4.89
N VAL A 57 -1.75 0.07 4.71
CA VAL A 57 -2.75 0.09 5.77
C VAL A 57 -3.63 -1.15 5.73
N ALA A 58 -4.02 -1.64 6.90
CA ALA A 58 -4.96 -2.75 7.02
C ALA A 58 -5.89 -2.56 8.22
N PRO A 59 -7.17 -2.98 8.16
CA PRO A 59 -8.15 -2.69 9.22
C PRO A 59 -7.88 -3.36 10.58
N THR A 60 -6.96 -4.33 10.63
CA THR A 60 -6.65 -5.11 11.84
C THR A 60 -5.16 -5.16 12.04
N SER A 61 -4.70 -5.14 13.29
CA SER A 61 -3.27 -5.17 13.66
C SER A 61 -2.52 -6.36 13.06
N ILE A 62 -3.14 -7.54 13.04
CA ILE A 62 -2.53 -8.76 12.48
C ILE A 62 -2.29 -8.61 10.98
N ALA A 63 -3.29 -8.13 10.23
CA ALA A 63 -3.15 -7.91 8.79
C ALA A 63 -2.16 -6.79 8.46
N ALA A 64 -2.05 -5.77 9.32
CA ALA A 64 -1.07 -4.70 9.17
C ALA A 64 0.35 -5.23 9.38
N ALA A 65 0.57 -6.04 10.43
CA ALA A 65 1.86 -6.67 10.68
C ALA A 65 2.31 -7.58 9.52
N GLU A 66 1.39 -8.35 8.93
CA GLU A 66 1.68 -9.26 7.81
C GLU A 66 2.27 -8.56 6.56
N ILE A 67 1.97 -7.27 6.40
CA ILE A 67 2.41 -6.44 5.27
C ILE A 67 3.41 -5.36 5.69
N ASP A 68 3.94 -5.39 6.91
CA ASP A 68 4.75 -4.33 7.53
C ASP A 68 4.10 -2.94 7.37
N GLY A 69 2.81 -2.86 7.66
CA GLY A 69 1.96 -1.67 7.53
C GLY A 69 1.42 -1.19 8.87
N LEU A 70 0.51 -0.22 8.79
CA LEU A 70 -0.18 0.38 9.93
C LEU A 70 -1.65 -0.05 9.97
N THR A 71 -2.24 0.07 11.17
CA THR A 71 -3.69 0.03 11.34
C THR A 71 -4.31 1.36 11.01
#